data_AF-A0A8J4WPS4-F1
#
_entry.id   AF-A0A8J4WPS4-F1
#
_cell.length_a   1.000
_cell.length_b   1.000
_cell.length_c   1.000
_cell.angle_alpha   90.00
_cell.angle_beta   90.00
_cell.angle_gamma   90.00
#
_symmetry.space_group_name_H-M   'P 1'
#
loop_
_entity.id
_entity.type
_entity.pdbx_description
1 polymer ?
#
loop_
_entity_poly.entity_id
_entity_poly.type
_entity_poly.pdbx_seq_one_letter_code
_entity_poly.pdbx_strand_id
1 'polypeptide(L)' 'MSGDRSQCVLVTGGSGYIGSHTLVELQTAGYDVVAVDNLANSNIGECNVFFLG' A
#
# COMPACT_ATOMS: atom_id res chain seq x y z
N MET A 1 -11.31 0.65 26.93
CA MET A 1 -10.46 0.82 25.73
C MET A 1 -11.03 -0.05 24.63
N SER A 2 -12.04 0.45 23.91
CA SER A 2 -12.55 -0.22 22.71
C SER A 2 -11.73 0.34 21.56
N GLY A 3 -10.53 -0.22 21.35
CA GLY A 3 -9.62 0.26 20.32
C GLY A 3 -10.28 0.13 18.95
N ASP A 4 -10.29 1.23 18.21
CA ASP A 4 -10.52 1.22 16.78
C ASP A 4 -9.61 0.15 16.15
N ARG A 5 -10.21 -0.91 15.62
CA ARG A 5 -9.46 -1.95 14.91
C ARG A 5 -9.35 -1.56 13.45
N SER A 6 -8.66 -0.46 13.18
CA SER A 6 -8.17 -0.16 11.85
C SER A 6 -7.27 -1.33 11.43
N GLN A 7 -7.72 -2.13 10.46
CA GLN A 7 -6.97 -3.29 10.00
C GLN A 7 -5.82 -2.82 9.11
N CYS A 8 -4.61 -2.90 9.64
CA CYS A 8 -3.39 -2.56 8.92
C CYS A 8 -2.97 -3.73 8.01
N VAL A 9 -2.74 -3.44 6.73
CA VAL A 9 -2.31 -4.41 5.71
C VAL A 9 -0.92 -4.04 5.19
N LEU A 10 0.05 -4.93 5.38
CA LEU A 10 1.41 -4.78 4.85
C LEU A 10 1.53 -5.48 3.50
N VAL A 11 1.89 -4.74 2.45
CA VAL A 11 2.04 -5.25 1.08
C VAL A 11 3.51 -5.19 0.67
N THR A 12 4.09 -6.35 0.35
CA THR A 12 5.44 -6.44 -0.23
C THR A 12 5.36 -6.45 -1.76
N GLY A 13 6.19 -5.65 -2.44
CA GLY A 13 6.13 -5.50 -3.91
C GLY A 13 5.04 -4.53 -4.39
N GLY A 14 4.67 -3.56 -3.54
CA GLY A 14 3.59 -2.60 -3.81
C GLY A 14 3.83 -1.63 -4.97
N SER A 15 5.07 -1.52 -5.46
CA SER A 15 5.44 -0.69 -6.61
C SER A 15 5.37 -1.43 -7.95
N GLY A 16 5.06 -2.73 -7.96
CA GLY A 16 4.78 -3.48 -9.18
C GLY A 16 3.37 -3.24 -9.72
N TYR A 17 3.11 -3.55 -10.99
CA TYR A 17 1.81 -3.35 -11.66
C TYR A 17 0.61 -3.93 -10.88
N ILE A 18 0.75 -5.15 -10.34
CA ILE A 18 -0.31 -5.79 -9.55
C ILE A 18 -0.39 -5.16 -8.15
N GLY A 19 0.76 -4.84 -7.56
CA GLY A 19 0.87 -4.26 -6.21
C GLY A 19 0.22 -2.88 -6.14
N SER A 20 0.47 -2.02 -7.12
CA SER A 20 -0.04 -0.65 -7.18
C SER A 20 -1.57 -0.62 -7.28
N HIS A 21 -2.16 -1.46 -8.13
CA HIS A 21 -3.62 -1.61 -8.21
C HIS A 21 -4.20 -2.20 -6.92
N THR A 22 -3.53 -3.16 -6.30
CA THR A 22 -4.00 -3.77 -5.05
C THR A 22 -4.02 -2.76 -3.90
N LEU A 23 -3.02 -1.87 -3.81
CA LEU A 23 -2.99 -0.80 -2.80
C LEU A 23 -4.19 0.15 -2.91
N VAL A 24 -4.56 0.53 -4.15
CA VAL A 24 -5.72 1.42 -4.40
C VAL A 24 -7.03 0.78 -3.96
N GLU A 25 -7.24 -0.50 -4.26
CA GLU A 25 -8.46 -1.23 -3.87
C GLU A 25 -8.55 -1.41 -2.34
N LEU A 26 -7.43 -1.75 -1.69
CA LEU A 26 -7.36 -1.88 -0.23
C LEU A 26 -7.64 -0.54 0.46
N GLN A 27 -7.09 0.56 -0.07
CA GLN A 27 -7.36 1.89 0.46
C GLN A 27 -8.83 2.29 0.25
N THR A 28 -9.40 2.00 -0.92
CA THR A 28 -10.82 2.25 -1.22
C THR A 28 -11.75 1.46 -0.30
N ALA A 29 -11.33 0.25 0.11
CA ALA A 29 -12.04 -0.56 1.08
C ALA A 29 -11.85 -0.12 2.55
N GLY A 30 -11.09 0.95 2.80
CA GLY A 30 -10.91 1.55 4.13
C GLY A 30 -9.87 0.89 5.01
N TYR A 31 -8.95 0.11 4.42
CA TYR A 31 -7.80 -0.44 5.14
C TYR A 31 -6.69 0.59 5.27
N ASP A 32 -5.94 0.51 6.37
CA ASP A 32 -4.68 1.22 6.52
C ASP A 32 -3.58 0.37 5.86
N VAL A 33 -2.94 0.88 4.82
CA VAL A 33 -2.08 0.06 3.95
C VAL A 33 -0.66 0.57 3.96
N VAL A 34 0.29 -0.31 4.26
CA VAL A 34 1.73 -0.02 4.25
C VAL A 34 2.36 -0.81 3.13
N ALA A 35 3.00 -0.13 2.17
CA ALA A 35 3.69 -0.78 1.07
C ALA A 35 5.21 -0.81 1.33
N VAL A 36 5.83 -1.97 1.11
CA VAL A 36 7.28 -2.14 1.12
C VAL A 36 7.70 -2.72 -0.22
N ASP A 37 8.60 -2.06 -0.92
CA ASP A 37 9.15 -2.55 -2.18
C ASP A 37 10.68 -2.51 -2.16
N ASN A 38 11.30 -3.48 -2.83
CA ASN A 38 12.75 -3.56 -3.01
C ASN A 38 13.21 -2.83 -4.30
N LEU A 39 12.30 -2.23 -5.06
CA LEU A 39 12.55 -1.47 -6.31
C LEU A 39 13.34 -2.23 -7.39
N ALA A 40 13.48 -3.55 -7.26
CA ALA A 40 14.39 -4.34 -8.08
C ALA A 40 13.93 -4.49 -9.54
N ASN A 41 12.68 -4.12 -9.87
CA ASN A 41 12.11 -4.16 -11.23
C ASN A 41 10.97 -3.14 -11.47
N SER A 42 10.83 -2.12 -10.62
CA SER A 42 9.72 -1.18 -10.69
C SER A 42 10.15 0.16 -11.31
N ASN A 43 9.36 0.66 -12.25
CA ASN A 43 9.58 1.96 -12.87
C ASN A 43 9.24 3.04 -11.84
N ILE A 44 10.19 3.94 -11.57
CA ILE A 44 10.06 5.03 -10.58
C ILE A 44 8.85 5.98 -10.82
N GLY A 45 8.16 5.84 -11.96
CA GLY A 45 7.03 6.67 -12.35
C GLY A 45 5.64 6.24 -11.85
N GLU A 46 5.45 5.04 -11.27
CA GLU A 46 4.10 4.55 -10.90
C GLU A 46 3.80 4.44 -9.40
N CYS A 47 4.74 4.74 -8.51
CA CYS A 47 4.53 4.59 -7.07
C CYS A 47 4.16 5.92 -6.38
N ASN A 48 2.95 6.43 -6.64
CA ASN A 48 2.35 7.55 -5.88
C ASN A 48 1.58 7.05 -4.65
N VAL A 49 2.13 6.13 -3.87
CA VAL A 49 1.54 5.74 -2.58
C VAL A 49 2.51 6.14 -1.47
N PHE A 50 2.39 7.40 -1.04
CA PHE A 50 3.03 7.93 0.16
C PHE A 50 1.93 8.60 0.98
N PHE A 51 1.66 8.09 2.18
CA PHE A 51 1.00 8.86 3.23
C PHE A 51 1.82 8.73 4.52
N LEU A 52 2.73 9.70 4.69
CA LEU A 52 3.12 10.14 6.02
C LEU A 52 2.22 11.33 6.36
N GLY A 53 1.23 11.10 7.23
CA GLY A 53 0.40 12.15 7.83
C GLY A 53 -1.01 12.23 7.27
#